data_AF-A0A0K1PKP3-F1
#
_entry.id   AF-A0A0K1PKP3-F1
#
_cell.length_a   1.000
_cell.length_b   1.000
_cell.length_c   1.000
_cell.angle_alpha   90.00
_cell.angle_beta   90.00
_cell.angle_gamma   90.00
#
_symmetry.space_group_name_H-M   'P 1'
#
loop_
_entity.id
_entity.type
_entity.pdbx_description
1 polymer ?
#
loop_
_entity_poly.entity_id
_entity_poly.type
_entity_poly.pdbx_seq_one_letter_code
_entity_poly.pdbx_strand_id
1 'polypeptide(L)'
;MTSALSTTPSPAFVAPAPPVTFAREPAAKAASSPASPPVQVAPRYVAPPSSRVEVPALAESEPASPPQARAASSEALAQGSITEEARLLREANRTLKGGDAEGALAILALHAERYPHGVLEPERSAVRVFALCEAGRREEARAAANAFRANHGASPLGARVEGACSAAKRDP
;
A
#
# COMPACT_ATOMS: atom_id res chain seq x y z
N MET A 1 -17.35 60.08 -28.33
CA MET A 1 -17.08 59.03 -27.32
C MET A 1 -17.12 57.70 -28.07
N THR A 2 -15.96 57.13 -28.35
CA THR A 2 -15.73 56.00 -29.26
C THR A 2 -15.88 54.66 -28.52
N SER A 3 -16.72 53.78 -29.05
CA SER A 3 -16.88 52.38 -28.61
C SER A 3 -15.65 51.54 -29.01
N ALA A 4 -15.10 50.79 -28.07
CA ALA A 4 -14.11 49.74 -28.35
C ALA A 4 -14.78 48.37 -28.15
N LEU A 5 -14.96 47.61 -29.25
CA LEU A 5 -15.34 46.21 -29.20
C LEU A 5 -14.08 45.38 -28.94
N SER A 6 -14.03 44.68 -27.80
CA SER A 6 -12.99 43.67 -27.54
C SER A 6 -13.37 42.37 -28.22
N THR A 7 -12.63 42.04 -29.29
CA THR A 7 -12.62 40.70 -29.90
C THR A 7 -11.71 39.79 -29.07
N THR A 8 -12.28 38.78 -28.41
CA THR A 8 -11.52 37.68 -27.81
C THR A 8 -11.25 36.58 -28.85
N PRO A 9 -10.01 36.07 -28.99
CA PRO A 9 -9.75 34.93 -29.86
C PRO A 9 -10.30 33.63 -29.26
N SER A 10 -10.96 32.84 -30.10
CA SER A 10 -11.55 31.54 -29.79
C SER A 10 -10.46 30.46 -29.69
N PRO A 11 -10.47 29.55 -28.69
CA PRO A 11 -9.48 28.49 -28.64
C PRO A 11 -9.76 27.44 -29.72
N ALA A 12 -8.73 27.14 -30.52
CA ALA A 12 -8.75 26.06 -31.50
C ALA A 12 -8.86 24.70 -30.79
N PHE A 13 -9.88 23.92 -31.14
CA PHE A 13 -10.14 22.60 -30.58
C PHE A 13 -9.14 21.59 -31.20
N VAL A 14 -8.23 21.05 -30.40
CA VAL A 14 -7.36 19.94 -30.81
C VAL A 14 -8.13 18.64 -30.59
N ALA A 15 -8.43 17.94 -31.68
CA ALA A 15 -9.09 16.64 -31.64
C ALA A 15 -8.17 15.55 -31.02
N PRO A 16 -8.70 14.62 -30.21
CA PRO A 16 -7.92 13.51 -29.66
C PRO A 16 -7.65 12.41 -30.71
N ALA A 17 -6.44 11.84 -30.67
CA ALA A 17 -6.02 10.70 -31.49
C ALA A 17 -6.79 9.40 -31.13
N PRO A 18 -6.93 8.44 -32.07
CA PRO A 18 -7.66 7.19 -31.83
C PRO A 18 -6.92 6.26 -30.85
N PRO A 19 -7.63 5.41 -30.08
CA PRO A 19 -7.01 4.46 -29.17
C PRO A 19 -6.35 3.31 -29.94
N VAL A 20 -5.09 3.04 -29.61
CA VAL A 20 -4.36 1.86 -30.07
C VAL A 20 -4.89 0.64 -29.32
N THR A 21 -5.42 -0.34 -30.06
CA THR A 21 -5.93 -1.61 -29.52
C THR A 21 -4.77 -2.57 -29.25
N PHE A 22 -4.54 -2.91 -27.98
CA PHE A 22 -3.64 -4.00 -27.61
C PHE A 22 -4.41 -5.32 -27.63
N ALA A 23 -4.04 -6.22 -28.55
CA ALA A 23 -4.51 -7.60 -28.57
C ALA A 23 -4.03 -8.34 -27.33
N ARG A 24 -4.93 -9.04 -26.65
CA ARG A 24 -4.67 -9.78 -25.40
C ARG A 24 -4.39 -11.24 -25.74
N GLU A 25 -3.16 -11.69 -25.48
CA GLU A 25 -2.72 -13.06 -25.67
C GLU A 25 -3.28 -13.98 -24.54
N PRO A 26 -3.76 -15.20 -24.85
CA PRO A 26 -4.34 -16.09 -23.83
C PRO A 26 -3.26 -16.84 -23.03
N ALA A 27 -3.38 -16.76 -21.70
CA ALA A 27 -2.58 -17.53 -20.76
C ALA A 27 -2.98 -19.02 -20.77
N ALA A 28 -2.01 -19.89 -21.06
CA ALA A 28 -2.13 -21.34 -20.90
C ALA A 28 -1.16 -21.85 -19.80
N LYS A 29 -1.74 -22.07 -18.62
CA LYS A 29 -1.59 -23.21 -17.69
C LYS A 29 -0.45 -24.22 -17.98
N ALA A 30 0.40 -24.50 -16.99
CA ALA A 30 0.45 -25.78 -16.27
C ALA A 30 1.63 -25.87 -15.27
N ALA A 31 1.37 -26.56 -14.18
CA ALA A 31 2.26 -26.85 -13.07
C ALA A 31 3.30 -27.93 -13.40
N SER A 32 4.47 -27.86 -12.75
CA SER A 32 5.15 -29.05 -12.22
C SER A 32 6.29 -28.68 -11.26
N SER A 33 6.09 -29.07 -10.00
CA SER A 33 7.10 -29.44 -9.00
C SER A 33 6.84 -30.94 -8.74
N PRO A 34 7.81 -31.84 -8.47
CA PRO A 34 8.80 -31.71 -7.39
C PRO A 34 10.16 -32.41 -7.61
N ALA A 35 11.11 -32.24 -6.69
CA ALA A 35 12.00 -33.32 -6.22
C ALA A 35 12.86 -32.85 -5.03
N SER A 36 12.59 -33.42 -3.85
CA SER A 36 13.39 -33.28 -2.64
C SER A 36 14.65 -34.17 -2.71
N PRO A 37 15.80 -33.75 -2.16
CA PRO A 37 16.95 -34.64 -1.97
C PRO A 37 16.78 -35.57 -0.75
N PRO A 38 17.39 -36.77 -0.75
CA PRO A 38 17.20 -37.78 0.26
C PRO A 38 17.89 -37.46 1.59
N VAL A 39 17.22 -37.83 2.67
CA VAL A 39 17.70 -37.83 4.06
C VAL A 39 18.78 -38.91 4.20
N GLN A 40 20.00 -38.53 4.56
CA GLN A 40 21.02 -39.47 5.03
C GLN A 40 20.97 -39.55 6.56
N VAL A 41 20.65 -40.75 7.07
CA VAL A 41 20.77 -41.12 8.48
C VAL A 41 22.01 -41.98 8.62
N ALA A 42 22.94 -41.56 9.47
CA ALA A 42 24.05 -42.39 9.94
C ALA A 42 24.22 -42.23 11.47
N PRO A 43 24.77 -43.25 12.17
CA PRO A 43 24.28 -43.69 13.46
C PRO A 43 24.89 -42.99 14.69
N ARG A 44 24.16 -43.14 15.80
CA ARG A 44 24.48 -42.73 17.17
C ARG A 44 25.77 -43.37 17.69
N TYR A 45 26.66 -42.56 18.24
CA TYR A 45 27.72 -43.00 19.15
C TYR A 45 27.38 -42.56 20.59
N VAL A 46 27.49 -43.49 21.54
CA VAL A 46 27.09 -43.33 22.95
C VAL A 46 28.33 -43.21 23.86
N ALA A 47 28.53 -42.01 24.42
CA ALA A 47 28.93 -41.60 25.79
C ALA A 47 30.23 -42.18 26.50
N PRO A 48 30.60 -41.74 27.73
CA PRO A 48 31.59 -40.67 28.04
C PRO A 48 32.75 -41.15 28.95
N PRO A 49 33.64 -40.26 29.46
CA PRO A 49 33.38 -39.67 30.78
C PRO A 49 33.78 -38.19 30.96
N SER A 50 33.17 -37.65 32.01
CA SER A 50 33.31 -36.32 32.61
C SER A 50 34.76 -35.92 32.86
N SER A 51 35.13 -34.71 32.44
CA SER A 51 36.13 -33.90 33.14
C SER A 51 35.51 -32.54 33.35
N ARG A 52 35.19 -32.28 34.61
CA ARG A 52 34.54 -31.08 35.10
C ARG A 52 35.63 -30.09 35.52
N VAL A 53 35.34 -28.82 35.27
CA VAL A 53 35.93 -27.60 35.83
C VAL A 53 37.26 -27.17 35.20
N GLU A 54 37.17 -26.18 34.32
CA GLU A 54 37.70 -24.86 34.67
C GLU A 54 36.82 -23.78 34.04
N VAL A 55 36.32 -22.87 34.87
CA VAL A 55 35.54 -21.71 34.42
C VAL A 55 36.50 -20.53 34.44
N PRO A 56 36.92 -19.97 33.30
CA PRO A 56 37.22 -18.56 33.21
C PRO A 56 35.92 -17.86 32.82
N ALA A 57 35.41 -17.04 33.74
CA ALA A 57 34.49 -15.98 33.37
C ALA A 57 35.19 -15.08 32.35
N LEU A 58 34.87 -15.25 31.07
CA LEU A 58 35.00 -14.18 30.09
C LEU A 58 33.64 -14.00 29.44
N ALA A 59 33.09 -12.81 29.68
CA ALA A 59 31.98 -12.18 28.98
C ALA A 59 31.59 -12.92 27.70
N GLU A 60 30.44 -13.60 27.75
CA GLU A 60 29.73 -14.01 26.54
C GLU A 60 29.33 -12.72 25.84
N SER A 61 30.24 -12.27 24.99
CA SER A 61 30.04 -11.14 24.11
C SER A 61 28.91 -11.57 23.19
N GLU A 62 27.78 -10.87 23.25
CA GLU A 62 26.82 -10.88 22.14
C GLU A 62 27.65 -10.79 20.85
N PRO A 63 27.55 -11.75 19.92
CA PRO A 63 28.20 -11.59 18.64
C PRO A 63 27.59 -10.34 18.00
N ALA A 64 28.38 -9.26 17.99
CA ALA A 64 28.06 -8.02 17.32
C ALA A 64 27.88 -8.36 15.84
N SER A 65 26.64 -8.65 15.45
CA SER A 65 26.28 -8.84 14.05
C SER A 65 26.70 -7.56 13.32
N PRO A 66 27.38 -7.67 12.17
CA PRO A 66 27.84 -6.49 11.45
C PRO A 66 26.63 -5.58 11.16
N PRO A 67 26.79 -4.25 11.25
CA PRO A 67 25.68 -3.29 11.08
C PRO A 67 24.91 -3.49 9.76
N GLN A 68 25.57 -4.06 8.74
CA GLN A 68 24.99 -4.37 7.44
C GLN A 68 23.93 -5.48 7.47
N ALA A 69 24.07 -6.50 8.32
CA ALA A 69 23.11 -7.61 8.41
C ALA A 69 21.80 -7.18 9.10
N ARG A 70 21.90 -6.28 10.09
CA ARG A 70 20.73 -5.68 10.77
C ARG A 70 19.97 -4.73 9.82
N ALA A 71 20.68 -3.88 9.07
CA ALA A 71 20.07 -2.99 8.08
C ALA A 71 19.26 -3.76 7.01
N ALA A 72 19.88 -4.78 6.40
CA ALA A 72 19.22 -5.60 5.37
C ALA A 72 17.96 -6.31 5.90
N SER A 73 17.99 -6.76 7.17
CA SER A 73 16.83 -7.40 7.80
C SER A 73 15.70 -6.40 8.07
N SER A 74 16.03 -5.19 8.52
CA SER A 74 15.03 -4.13 8.74
C SER A 74 14.40 -3.63 7.44
N GLU A 75 15.19 -3.52 6.37
CA GLU A 75 14.69 -3.15 5.04
C GLU A 75 13.75 -4.21 4.48
N ALA A 76 14.10 -5.50 4.62
CA ALA A 76 13.23 -6.60 4.21
C ALA A 76 11.89 -6.62 4.96
N LEU A 77 11.91 -6.35 6.27
CA LEU A 77 10.68 -6.25 7.08
C LEU A 77 9.82 -5.05 6.67
N ALA A 78 10.42 -3.88 6.44
CA ALA A 78 9.72 -2.69 5.96
C ALA A 78 9.12 -2.91 4.55
N GLN A 79 9.85 -3.59 3.66
CA GLN A 79 9.34 -3.94 2.33
C GLN A 79 8.16 -4.93 2.42
N GLY A 80 8.23 -5.88 3.36
CA GLY A 80 7.13 -6.77 3.69
C GLY A 80 5.88 -6.01 4.17
N SER A 81 6.05 -5.03 5.07
CA SER A 81 4.93 -4.22 5.56
C SER A 81 4.29 -3.38 4.45
N ILE A 82 5.09 -2.71 3.61
CA ILE A 82 4.59 -1.93 2.47
C ILE A 82 3.78 -2.81 1.50
N THR A 83 4.24 -4.05 1.26
CA THR A 83 3.55 -4.99 0.37
C THR A 83 2.16 -5.34 0.90
N GLU A 84 2.03 -5.57 2.21
CA GLU A 84 0.74 -5.90 2.85
C GLU A 84 -0.16 -4.68 3.02
N GLU A 85 0.38 -3.51 3.36
CA GLU A 85 -0.35 -2.24 3.36
C GLU A 85 -0.97 -2.00 1.97
N ALA A 86 -0.16 -2.12 0.91
CA ALA A 86 -0.60 -1.95 -0.46
C ALA A 86 -1.65 -3.00 -0.86
N ARG A 87 -1.59 -4.23 -0.32
CA ARG A 87 -2.60 -5.27 -0.55
C ARG A 87 -3.96 -4.84 0.00
N LEU A 88 -4.01 -4.37 1.24
CA LEU A 88 -5.25 -3.89 1.86
C LEU A 88 -5.81 -2.66 1.15
N LEU A 89 -4.96 -1.70 0.76
CA LEU A 89 -5.40 -0.50 0.05
C LEU A 89 -5.92 -0.81 -1.36
N ARG A 90 -5.29 -1.74 -2.08
CA ARG A 90 -5.83 -2.22 -3.36
C ARG A 90 -7.19 -2.87 -3.17
N GLU A 91 -7.37 -3.65 -2.11
CA GLU A 91 -8.66 -4.26 -1.80
C GLU A 91 -9.73 -3.20 -1.51
N ALA A 92 -9.47 -2.26 -0.60
CA ALA A 92 -10.39 -1.17 -0.29
C ALA A 92 -10.79 -0.38 -1.55
N ASN A 93 -9.84 -0.08 -2.44
CA ASN A 93 -10.13 0.59 -3.71
C ASN A 93 -11.00 -0.26 -4.66
N ARG A 94 -10.79 -1.58 -4.72
CA ARG A 94 -11.62 -2.48 -5.52
C ARG A 94 -13.05 -2.55 -4.97
N THR A 95 -13.19 -2.72 -3.66
CA THR A 95 -14.48 -2.75 -2.96
C THR A 95 -15.24 -1.45 -3.18
N LEU A 96 -14.56 -0.30 -3.06
CA LEU A 96 -15.14 1.01 -3.31
C LEU A 96 -15.62 1.16 -4.77
N LYS A 97 -14.79 0.76 -5.74
CA LYS A 97 -15.16 0.77 -7.18
C LYS A 97 -16.30 -0.19 -7.50
N GLY A 98 -16.51 -1.20 -6.67
CA GLY A 98 -17.65 -2.12 -6.76
C GLY A 98 -18.95 -1.56 -6.17
N GLY A 99 -18.95 -0.34 -5.64
CA GLY A 99 -20.12 0.30 -5.02
C GLY A 99 -20.29 -0.02 -3.53
N ASP A 100 -19.41 -0.81 -2.92
CA ASP A 100 -19.46 -1.14 -1.50
C ASP A 100 -18.60 -0.16 -0.68
N ALA A 101 -19.15 1.03 -0.46
CA ALA A 101 -18.45 2.09 0.28
C ALA A 101 -18.21 1.72 1.76
N GLU A 102 -19.17 1.07 2.42
CA GLU A 102 -19.04 0.66 3.82
C GLU A 102 -18.05 -0.50 3.98
N GLY A 103 -18.04 -1.47 3.06
CA GLY A 103 -17.01 -2.52 3.03
C GLY A 103 -15.61 -1.95 2.81
N ALA A 104 -15.45 -0.95 1.94
CA ALA A 104 -14.19 -0.25 1.79
C ALA A 104 -13.74 0.42 3.10
N LEU A 105 -14.66 1.11 3.81
CA LEU A 105 -14.37 1.73 5.11
C LEU A 105 -13.93 0.70 6.17
N ALA A 106 -14.54 -0.49 6.19
CA ALA A 106 -14.14 -1.57 7.09
C ALA A 106 -12.71 -2.08 6.81
N ILE A 107 -12.34 -2.24 5.54
CA ILE A 107 -10.97 -2.63 5.16
C ILE A 107 -9.96 -1.54 5.56
N LEU A 108 -10.31 -0.26 5.41
CA LEU A 108 -9.45 0.85 5.83
C LEU A 108 -9.27 0.90 7.36
N ALA A 109 -10.31 0.56 8.13
CA ALA A 109 -10.20 0.42 9.59
C ALA A 109 -9.20 -0.69 9.96
N LEU A 110 -9.30 -1.86 9.31
CA LEU A 110 -8.34 -2.95 9.50
C LEU A 110 -6.90 -2.51 9.15
N HIS A 111 -6.72 -1.73 8.09
CA HIS A 111 -5.40 -1.17 7.77
C HIS A 111 -4.91 -0.21 8.87
N ALA A 112 -5.76 0.64 9.42
CA ALA A 112 -5.37 1.57 10.49
C ALA A 112 -4.98 0.84 11.78
N GLU A 113 -5.67 -0.27 12.10
CA GLU A 113 -5.34 -1.10 13.25
C GLU A 113 -3.99 -1.83 13.08
N ARG A 114 -3.73 -2.40 11.90
CA ARG A 114 -2.49 -3.15 11.63
C ARG A 114 -1.29 -2.26 11.38
N TYR A 115 -1.51 -1.09 10.79
CA TYR A 115 -0.48 -0.16 10.36
C TYR A 115 -0.83 1.28 10.79
N PRO A 116 -0.90 1.56 12.11
CA PRO A 116 -1.28 2.87 12.63
C PRO A 116 -0.32 3.98 12.15
N HIS A 117 0.96 3.64 12.01
CA HIS A 117 2.02 4.50 11.49
C HIS A 117 2.62 3.93 10.19
N GLY A 118 1.78 3.29 9.38
CA GLY A 118 2.18 2.70 8.10
C GLY A 118 2.70 3.72 7.10
N VAL A 119 3.54 3.27 6.16
CA VAL A 119 4.11 4.16 5.13
C VAL A 119 3.01 4.68 4.20
N LEU A 120 1.94 3.90 4.01
CA LEU A 120 0.82 4.24 3.12
C LEU A 120 -0.37 4.88 3.86
N GLU A 121 -0.08 5.56 4.98
CA GLU A 121 -1.03 6.41 5.72
C GLU A 121 -1.72 7.45 4.81
N PRO A 122 -1.00 8.20 3.95
CA PRO A 122 -1.63 9.20 3.10
C PRO A 122 -2.63 8.57 2.13
N GLU A 123 -2.29 7.44 1.52
CA GLU A 123 -3.17 6.69 0.62
C GLU A 123 -4.42 6.20 1.35
N ARG A 124 -4.26 5.63 2.56
CA ARG A 124 -5.40 5.24 3.40
C ARG A 124 -6.32 6.43 3.68
N SER A 125 -5.75 7.56 4.09
CA SER A 125 -6.49 8.77 4.42
C SER A 125 -7.26 9.32 3.21
N ALA A 126 -6.66 9.30 2.01
CA ALA A 126 -7.34 9.70 0.78
C ALA A 126 -8.50 8.76 0.41
N VAL A 127 -8.28 7.44 0.45
CA VAL A 127 -9.33 6.44 0.14
C VAL A 127 -10.49 6.53 1.12
N ARG A 128 -10.23 6.87 2.39
CA ARG A 128 -11.30 7.14 3.38
C ARG A 128 -12.18 8.30 2.96
N VAL A 129 -11.61 9.40 2.45
CA VAL A 129 -12.41 10.53 1.95
C VAL A 129 -13.29 10.08 0.80
N PHE A 130 -12.74 9.35 -0.18
CA PHE A 130 -13.52 8.85 -1.32
C PHE A 130 -14.66 7.93 -0.87
N ALA A 131 -14.38 6.97 0.02
CA ALA A 131 -15.38 6.05 0.53
C ALA A 131 -16.50 6.76 1.32
N LEU A 132 -16.17 7.77 2.13
CA LEU A 132 -17.19 8.58 2.82
C LEU A 132 -18.05 9.39 1.84
N CYS A 133 -17.47 9.89 0.75
CA CYS A 133 -18.23 10.57 -0.31
C CYS A 133 -19.20 9.62 -1.01
N GLU A 134 -18.75 8.43 -1.42
CA GLU A 134 -19.58 7.39 -2.06
C GLU A 134 -20.70 6.90 -1.12
N ALA A 135 -20.42 6.78 0.18
CA ALA A 135 -21.42 6.44 1.19
C ALA A 135 -22.44 7.56 1.47
N GLY A 136 -22.32 8.73 0.83
CA GLY A 136 -23.18 9.89 1.09
C GLY A 136 -22.91 10.61 2.42
N ARG A 137 -21.87 10.21 3.15
CA ARG A 137 -21.47 10.73 4.47
C ARG A 137 -20.66 12.01 4.34
N ARG A 138 -21.28 13.04 3.74
CA ARG A 138 -20.59 14.26 3.29
C ARG A 138 -19.89 15.06 4.39
N GLU A 139 -20.49 15.19 5.57
CA GLU A 139 -19.86 15.95 6.66
C GLU A 139 -18.61 15.24 7.19
N GLU A 140 -18.67 13.91 7.34
CA GLU A 140 -17.50 13.10 7.71
C GLU A 140 -16.43 13.14 6.63
N ALA A 141 -16.82 13.09 5.34
CA ALA A 141 -15.88 13.22 4.23
C ALA A 141 -15.15 14.57 4.24
N ARG A 142 -15.87 15.67 4.52
CA ARG A 142 -15.27 17.02 4.65
C ARG A 142 -14.30 17.08 5.82
N ALA A 143 -14.68 16.54 6.98
CA ALA A 143 -13.80 16.47 8.14
C ALA A 143 -12.53 15.68 7.83
N ALA A 144 -12.66 14.51 7.18
CA ALA A 144 -11.53 13.69 6.76
C ALA A 144 -10.65 14.39 5.71
N ALA A 145 -11.24 15.12 4.76
CA ALA A 145 -10.49 15.89 3.77
C ALA A 145 -9.70 17.04 4.42
N ASN A 146 -10.27 17.70 5.41
CA ASN A 146 -9.57 18.73 6.19
C ASN A 146 -8.37 18.14 6.95
N ALA A 147 -8.57 16.99 7.60
CA ALA A 147 -7.49 16.26 8.28
C ALA A 147 -6.40 15.82 7.29
N PHE A 148 -6.80 15.32 6.11
CA PHE A 148 -5.86 14.97 5.05
C PHE A 148 -5.01 16.17 4.64
N ARG A 149 -5.59 17.35 4.40
CA ARG A 149 -4.81 18.53 4.01
C ARG A 149 -3.86 18.99 5.12
N ALA A 150 -4.29 18.89 6.38
CA ALA A 150 -3.46 19.28 7.53
C ALA A 150 -2.24 18.35 7.68
N ASN A 151 -2.43 17.04 7.49
CA ASN A 151 -1.40 16.04 7.75
C ASN A 151 -0.58 15.68 6.49
N HIS A 152 -1.16 15.84 5.30
CA HIS A 152 -0.64 15.34 4.02
C HIS A 152 -0.67 16.40 2.90
N GLY A 153 -0.55 17.68 3.25
CA GLY A 153 -0.68 18.79 2.28
C GLY A 153 0.27 18.74 1.08
N ALA A 154 1.42 18.06 1.20
CA ALA A 154 2.38 17.85 0.11
C ALA A 154 2.09 16.59 -0.75
N SER A 155 1.09 15.79 -0.37
CA SER A 155 0.75 14.56 -1.08
C SER A 155 0.21 14.85 -2.48
N PRO A 156 0.63 14.10 -3.52
CA PRO A 156 0.08 14.24 -4.87
C PRO A 156 -1.42 13.90 -4.95
N LEU A 157 -2.00 13.31 -3.90
CA LEU A 157 -3.43 13.00 -3.82
C LEU A 157 -4.30 14.21 -3.46
N GLY A 158 -3.71 15.35 -3.06
CA GLY A 158 -4.44 16.53 -2.57
C GLY A 158 -5.54 17.01 -3.52
N ALA A 159 -5.21 17.20 -4.80
CA ALA A 159 -6.18 17.66 -5.80
C ALA A 159 -7.37 16.69 -5.97
N ARG A 160 -7.15 15.37 -5.84
CA ARG A 160 -8.25 14.39 -5.89
C ARG A 160 -9.10 14.43 -4.64
N VAL A 161 -8.49 14.58 -3.47
CA VAL A 161 -9.19 14.69 -2.18
C VAL A 161 -10.09 15.93 -2.16
N GLU A 162 -9.64 17.05 -2.72
CA GLU A 162 -10.43 18.28 -2.83
C GLU A 162 -11.69 18.11 -3.71
N GLY A 163 -11.60 17.31 -4.78
CA GLY A 163 -12.70 17.03 -5.71
C GLY A 163 -13.55 15.79 -5.39
N ALA A 164 -13.26 15.07 -4.30
CA ALA A 164 -13.79 13.74 -4.01
C ALA A 164 -15.32 13.63 -4.09
N CYS A 165 -16.02 14.50 -3.36
CA CYS A 165 -17.47 14.42 -3.21
C CYS A 165 -18.25 15.02 -4.40
N SER A 166 -17.59 15.74 -5.30
CA SER A 166 -18.18 16.18 -6.57
C SER A 166 -18.18 15.07 -7.63
N ALA A 167 -17.22 14.15 -7.57
CA ALA A 167 -17.13 13.02 -8.48
C ALA A 167 -18.11 11.89 -8.12
N ALA A 168 -18.27 11.59 -6.84
CA ALA A 168 -19.18 10.55 -6.31
C ALA A 168 -20.67 10.75 -6.67
N LYS A 169 -21.06 11.98 -7.03
CA LYS A 169 -22.46 12.31 -7.38
C LYS A 169 -22.84 11.85 -8.80
N ARG A 170 -21.97 11.14 -9.52
CA ARG A 170 -22.08 10.94 -10.97
C ARG A 170 -22.18 9.46 -11.36
N ASP A 171 -23.06 8.70 -10.72
CA ASP A 171 -23.63 7.47 -11.29
C ASP A 171 -25.13 7.36 -10.89
N PRO A 172 -26.04 7.12 -11.85
CA PRO A 172 -27.50 7.11 -11.64
C PRO A 172 -28.05 5.83 -11.00
#